data_AF-A0A158H586-F1
#
_entry.id   AF-A0A158H586-F1
#
_cell.length_a   1.000
_cell.length_b   1.000
_cell.length_c   1.000
_cell.angle_alpha   90.00
_cell.angle_beta   90.00
_cell.angle_gamma   90.00
#
_symmetry.space_group_name_H-M   'P 1'
#
loop_
_entity.id
_entity.type
_entity.pdbx_description
1 polymer ?
#
loop_
_entity_poly.entity_id
_entity_poly.type
_entity_poly.pdbx_seq_one_letter_code
_entity_poly.pdbx_strand_id
1 'polypeptide(L)'
;MPLSANAGVTVPTFQSDEVKHRQKISEWAKEVNQGHIKNVGNVTLAASTSTTFVSDARVGAQSFVKLMPMTANALSAIPTVYVSSTGRENFTLTHGNSASTDKTFRYCVLG
;
A
#
# COMPACT_ATOMS: atom_id res chain seq x y z
N MET A 1 -7.46 6.12 11.78
CA MET A 1 -6.39 6.07 10.75
C MET A 1 -6.72 4.95 9.78
N PRO A 2 -6.71 5.18 8.45
CA PRO A 2 -6.98 4.11 7.49
C PRO A 2 -5.90 3.04 7.64
N LEU A 3 -6.32 1.84 8.07
CA LEU A 3 -5.44 0.71 8.31
C LEU A 3 -4.89 0.24 6.95
N SER A 4 -3.59 0.41 6.72
CA SER A 4 -2.91 -0.14 5.55
C SER A 4 -3.07 -1.66 5.54
N ALA A 5 -3.19 -2.21 4.33
CA ALA A 5 -3.63 -3.57 4.05
C ALA A 5 -3.07 -4.64 4.98
N ASN A 6 -3.96 -5.57 5.35
CA ASN A 6 -3.67 -6.86 5.94
C ASN A 6 -2.46 -7.51 5.24
N ALA A 7 -1.27 -7.38 5.85
CA ALA A 7 -0.05 -8.06 5.43
C ALA A 7 -0.31 -9.56 5.59
N GLY A 8 -0.82 -10.19 4.54
CA GLY A 8 -1.43 -11.50 4.67
C GLY A 8 -0.41 -12.55 5.09
N VAL A 9 -0.48 -12.97 6.35
CA VAL A 9 0.17 -14.12 6.99
C VAL A 9 1.46 -14.54 6.30
N THR A 10 2.56 -13.92 6.70
CA THR A 10 3.91 -14.39 6.36
C THR A 10 4.14 -15.74 7.04
N VAL A 11 4.82 -16.67 6.35
CA VAL A 11 5.26 -17.94 6.94
C VAL A 11 6.06 -17.62 8.23
N PRO A 12 5.74 -18.23 9.39
CA PRO A 12 6.44 -17.93 10.62
C PRO A 12 7.92 -18.27 10.46
N THR A 13 8.81 -17.44 11.01
CA THR A 13 10.27 -17.65 10.94
C THR A 13 10.70 -18.95 11.62
N PHE A 14 9.91 -19.44 12.58
CA PHE A 14 10.14 -20.70 13.26
C PHE A 14 8.83 -21.50 13.42
N GLN A 15 8.90 -22.80 13.17
CA GLN A 15 7.82 -23.74 13.45
C GLN A 15 8.42 -25.09 13.85
N SER A 16 7.92 -25.66 14.95
CA SER A 16 8.45 -26.91 15.54
C SER A 16 8.33 -28.13 14.62
N ASP A 17 7.36 -28.11 13.70
CA ASP A 17 7.18 -29.12 12.66
C ASP A 17 7.77 -28.61 11.34
N GLU A 18 8.95 -29.12 11.00
CA GLU A 18 9.70 -28.72 9.81
C GLU A 18 9.01 -29.09 8.50
N VAL A 19 8.26 -30.21 8.46
CA VAL A 19 7.55 -30.65 7.25
C VAL A 19 6.46 -29.66 6.92
N LYS A 20 5.65 -29.31 7.92
CA LYS A 20 4.61 -28.27 7.76
C LYS A 20 5.22 -26.90 7.45
N HIS A 21 6.43 -26.61 7.94
CA HIS A 21 7.11 -25.35 7.63
C HIS A 21 7.46 -25.28 6.14
N ARG A 22 8.08 -26.33 5.58
CA ARG A 22 8.42 -26.40 4.15
C ARG A 22 7.20 -26.37 3.23
N GLN A 23 6.07 -26.95 3.66
CA GLN A 23 4.80 -26.88 2.93
C GLN A 23 4.31 -25.42 2.84
N LYS A 24 4.28 -24.69 3.96
CA LYS A 24 3.89 -23.27 3.97
C LYS A 24 4.81 -22.39 3.13
N ILE A 25 6.13 -22.68 3.13
CA ILE A 25 7.08 -21.98 2.25
C ILE A 25 6.77 -22.26 0.78
N SER A 26 6.51 -23.53 0.42
CA SER A 26 6.16 -23.92 -0.95
C SER A 26 4.86 -23.28 -1.42
N GLU A 27 3.84 -23.24 -0.56
CA GLU A 27 2.57 -22.56 -0.81
C GLU A 27 2.79 -21.07 -1.05
N TRP A 28 3.53 -20.40 -0.16
CA TRP A 28 3.86 -18.99 -0.32
C TRP A 28 4.62 -18.70 -1.63
N ALA A 29 5.62 -19.54 -1.97
CA ALA A 29 6.38 -19.39 -3.21
C ALA A 29 5.49 -19.56 -4.45
N LYS A 30 4.52 -20.48 -4.41
CA LYS A 30 3.53 -20.65 -5.48
C LYS A 30 2.66 -19.41 -5.64
N GLU A 31 2.15 -18.85 -4.56
CA GLU A 31 1.33 -17.62 -4.59
C GLU A 31 2.12 -16.43 -5.18
N VAL A 32 3.40 -16.29 -4.80
CA VAL A 32 4.29 -15.25 -5.35
C VAL A 32 4.50 -15.46 -6.86
N ASN A 33 4.75 -16.70 -7.30
CA ASN A 33 4.92 -17.00 -8.73
C ASN A 33 3.64 -16.75 -9.55
N GLN A 34 2.47 -16.82 -8.92
CA GLN A 34 1.18 -16.47 -9.51
C GLN A 34 0.87 -14.95 -9.47
N GLY A 35 1.79 -14.15 -8.91
CA GLY A 35 1.66 -12.69 -8.86
C GLY A 35 0.87 -12.17 -7.66
N HIS A 36 0.55 -13.01 -6.67
CA HIS A 36 -0.15 -12.61 -5.43
C HIS A 36 0.78 -11.92 -4.42
N ILE A 37 1.57 -10.96 -4.90
CA ILE A 37 2.47 -10.14 -4.09
C ILE A 37 1.60 -9.16 -3.30
N LYS A 38 1.44 -9.39 -1.98
CA LYS A 38 0.53 -8.64 -1.10
C LYS A 38 1.09 -7.27 -0.69
N ASN A 39 1.50 -6.46 -1.67
CA ASN A 39 2.14 -5.16 -1.47
C ASN A 39 1.22 -3.96 -1.81
N VAL A 40 -0.08 -4.20 -1.84
CA VAL A 40 -1.09 -3.21 -2.21
C VAL A 40 -1.76 -2.64 -0.95
N GLY A 41 -2.21 -1.40 -0.98
CA GLY A 41 -3.05 -0.75 0.03
C GLY A 41 -4.07 0.19 -0.61
N ASN A 42 -4.99 0.74 0.19
CA ASN A 42 -5.94 1.75 -0.26
C ASN A 42 -5.77 3.01 0.59
N VAL A 43 -5.94 4.17 -0.03
CA VAL A 43 -5.91 5.48 0.61
C VAL A 43 -7.01 6.35 0.02
N THR A 44 -7.72 7.09 0.87
CA THR A 44 -8.63 8.15 0.45
C THR A 44 -7.98 9.48 0.77
N LEU A 45 -7.91 10.39 -0.20
CA LEU A 45 -7.33 11.72 0.02
C LEU A 45 -8.16 12.51 1.04
N ALA A 46 -7.50 13.22 1.94
CA ALA A 46 -8.15 14.05 2.94
C ALA A 46 -8.85 15.26 2.27
N ALA A 47 -10.15 15.41 2.51
CA ALA A 47 -10.92 16.54 2.02
C ALA A 47 -10.45 17.84 2.68
N SER A 48 -10.58 18.96 1.96
CA SER A 48 -10.26 20.31 2.43
C SER A 48 -8.79 20.50 2.87
N THR A 49 -7.87 19.66 2.41
CA THR A 49 -6.43 19.76 2.66
C THR A 49 -5.64 19.49 1.39
N SER A 50 -4.36 19.88 1.35
CA SER A 50 -3.45 19.63 0.23
C SER A 50 -2.51 18.43 0.45
N THR A 51 -2.56 17.79 1.62
CA THR A 51 -1.64 16.72 2.00
C THR A 51 -2.35 15.61 2.72
N THR A 52 -2.08 14.37 2.34
CA THR A 52 -2.57 13.16 3.01
C THR A 52 -1.36 12.35 3.50
N PHE A 53 -1.28 12.13 4.80
CA PHE A 53 -0.28 11.25 5.40
C PHE A 53 -0.79 9.80 5.44
N VAL A 54 0.03 8.86 5.00
CA VAL A 54 -0.29 7.43 4.99
C VAL A 54 0.77 6.67 5.79
N SER A 55 0.31 5.95 6.80
CA SER A 55 1.15 5.01 7.55
C SER A 55 1.00 3.62 6.92
N ASP A 56 2.13 3.03 6.54
CA ASP A 56 2.23 1.66 6.03
C ASP A 56 3.61 1.08 6.37
N ALA A 57 3.62 0.03 7.19
CA ALA A 57 4.84 -0.60 7.70
C ALA A 57 5.77 -1.15 6.61
N ARG A 58 5.26 -1.36 5.40
CA ARG A 58 6.03 -1.90 4.26
C ARG A 58 6.89 -0.84 3.57
N VAL A 59 6.67 0.44 3.87
CA VAL A 59 7.31 1.56 3.18
C VAL A 59 8.67 1.86 3.81
N GLY A 60 9.71 1.85 2.98
CA GLY A 60 11.05 2.32 3.29
C GLY A 60 11.35 3.67 2.63
N ALA A 61 12.50 4.26 3.00
CA ALA A 61 12.90 5.57 2.50
C ALA A 61 13.07 5.64 0.97
N GLN A 62 13.39 4.51 0.33
CA GLN A 62 13.60 4.40 -1.13
C GLN A 62 12.46 3.64 -1.84
N SER A 63 11.32 3.42 -1.16
CA SER A 63 10.21 2.69 -1.77
C SER A 63 9.55 3.51 -2.89
N PHE A 64 9.29 2.83 -4.00
CA PHE A 64 8.46 3.31 -5.09
C PHE A 64 6.97 3.05 -4.78
N VAL A 65 6.19 4.12 -4.67
CA VAL A 65 4.75 4.05 -4.44
C VAL A 65 4.00 4.43 -5.72
N LYS A 66 3.28 3.47 -6.31
CA LYS A 66 2.44 3.71 -7.50
C LYS A 66 0.98 3.84 -7.10
N LEU A 67 0.31 4.90 -7.55
CA LEU A 67 -1.11 5.15 -7.32
C LEU A 67 -1.94 4.71 -8.53
N MET A 68 -3.11 4.13 -8.25
CA MET A 68 -4.17 3.77 -9.18
C MET A 68 -5.49 4.38 -8.69
N PRO A 69 -6.17 5.22 -9.48
CA PRO A 69 -7.47 5.75 -9.12
C PRO A 69 -8.52 4.63 -9.02
N MET A 70 -9.38 4.67 -8.00
CA MET A 70 -10.50 3.72 -7.85
C MET A 70 -11.87 4.37 -8.04
N THR A 71 -11.94 5.71 -8.08
CA THR A 71 -13.18 6.48 -8.26
C THR A 71 -13.00 7.52 -9.36
N ALA A 72 -14.11 8.01 -9.94
CA ALA A 72 -14.08 9.08 -10.94
C ALA A 72 -13.47 10.38 -10.37
N ASN A 73 -13.76 10.68 -9.10
CA ASN A 73 -13.20 11.83 -8.39
C ASN A 73 -11.68 11.69 -8.12
N ALA A 74 -11.18 10.45 -7.99
CA ALA A 74 -9.75 10.17 -7.91
C ALA A 74 -9.08 10.30 -9.28
N LEU A 75 -9.73 9.85 -10.37
CA LEU A 75 -9.23 9.98 -11.74
C LEU A 75 -8.95 11.45 -12.10
N SER A 76 -9.86 12.36 -11.73
CA SER A 76 -9.65 13.80 -11.95
C SER A 76 -8.52 14.40 -11.11
N ALA A 77 -8.11 13.75 -10.02
CA ALA A 77 -7.03 14.23 -9.16
C ALA A 77 -5.63 13.78 -9.61
N ILE A 78 -5.51 12.74 -10.46
CA ILE A 78 -4.24 12.19 -10.95
C ILE A 78 -3.19 13.24 -11.34
N PRO A 79 -3.50 14.27 -12.17
CA PRO A 79 -2.48 15.21 -12.61
C PRO A 79 -1.88 16.05 -11.47
N THR A 80 -2.55 16.12 -10.32
CA THR A 80 -2.13 16.94 -9.17
C THR A 80 -1.56 16.12 -8.01
N VAL A 81 -1.72 14.79 -8.05
CA VAL A 81 -1.36 13.91 -6.94
C VAL A 81 0.03 13.33 -7.17
N TYR A 82 0.93 13.55 -6.22
CA TYR A 82 2.27 12.94 -6.22
C TYR A 82 2.74 12.59 -4.81
N VAL A 83 3.70 11.68 -4.73
CA VAL A 83 4.33 11.29 -3.46
C VAL A 83 5.41 12.31 -3.14
N SER A 84 5.21 13.12 -2.10
CA SER A 84 6.13 14.20 -1.73
C SER A 84 7.23 13.77 -0.75
N SER A 85 7.00 12.70 0.02
CA SER A 85 8.01 12.13 0.91
C SER A 85 7.74 10.66 1.20
N THR A 86 8.81 9.88 1.33
CA THR A 86 8.80 8.50 1.81
C THR A 86 9.68 8.40 3.05
N GLY A 87 9.09 8.00 4.17
CA GLY A 87 9.76 7.81 5.45
C GLY A 87 9.79 6.33 5.84
N ARG A 88 10.36 6.03 7.01
CA ARG A 88 10.26 4.68 7.57
C ARG A 88 8.82 4.44 8.01
N GLU A 89 8.17 3.44 7.41
CA GLU A 89 6.79 3.02 7.68
C GLU A 89 5.72 4.06 7.30
N ASN A 90 6.05 5.02 6.43
CA ASN A 90 5.11 6.05 6.01
C ASN A 90 5.45 6.71 4.67
N PHE A 91 4.45 7.35 4.07
CA PHE A 91 4.64 8.28 2.97
C PHE A 91 3.60 9.40 3.00
N THR A 92 3.91 10.52 2.35
CA THR A 92 3.03 11.68 2.23
C THR A 92 2.64 11.87 0.77
N LEU A 93 1.34 12.04 0.54
CA LEU A 93 0.77 12.41 -0.74
C LEU A 93 0.45 13.90 -0.74
N THR A 94 0.95 14.63 -1.72
CA THR A 94 0.53 16.01 -1.99
C THR A 94 -0.47 16.01 -3.13
N HIS A 95 -1.55 16.77 -2.99
CA HIS A 95 -2.66 16.85 -3.93
C HIS A 95 -3.36 18.22 -3.90
N GLY A 96 -4.18 18.50 -4.91
CA GLY A 96 -5.02 19.69 -4.89
C GLY A 96 -5.99 19.70 -3.71
N ASN A 97 -6.19 20.87 -3.10
CA ASN A 97 -7.20 21.06 -2.06
C ASN A 97 -8.60 20.98 -2.70
N SER A 98 -9.45 20.10 -2.18
CA SER A 98 -10.80 19.86 -2.67
C SER A 98 -11.71 19.39 -1.54
N ALA A 99 -12.95 19.85 -1.51
CA ALA A 99 -13.96 19.41 -0.54
C ALA A 99 -14.51 18.00 -0.82
N SER A 100 -14.24 17.42 -1.99
CA SER A 100 -14.67 16.05 -2.32
C SER A 100 -14.00 15.01 -1.43
N THR A 101 -14.81 14.18 -0.78
CA THR A 101 -14.41 13.13 0.16
C THR A 101 -14.10 11.78 -0.52
N ASP A 102 -14.47 11.62 -1.79
CA ASP A 102 -14.52 10.29 -2.44
C ASP A 102 -13.34 10.06 -3.38
N LYS A 103 -12.16 10.61 -3.05
CA LYS A 103 -10.94 10.49 -3.84
C LYS A 103 -10.11 9.30 -3.36
N THR A 104 -10.57 8.09 -3.69
CA THR A 104 -9.91 6.85 -3.27
C THR A 104 -8.94 6.34 -4.33
N PHE A 105 -7.72 6.06 -3.90
CA PHE A 105 -6.65 5.43 -4.66
C PHE A 105 -6.30 4.08 -4.06
N ARG A 106 -6.00 3.12 -4.92
CA ARG A 106 -5.26 1.93 -4.58
C ARG A 106 -3.79 2.21 -4.84
N TYR A 107 -2.91 1.84 -3.93
CA TYR A 107 -1.48 2.03 -4.10
C TYR A 107 -0.73 0.70 -4.01
N CYS A 108 0.39 0.61 -4.70
CA CYS A 108 1.34 -0.49 -4.62
C CYS A 108 2.65 0.05 -4.09
N VAL A 109 3.22 -0.62 -3.09
CA VAL A 109 4.53 -0.30 -2.51
C VAL A 109 5.54 -1.30 -3.08
N LEU A 110 6.57 -0.79 -3.75
CA LEU A 110 7.68 -1.57 -4.27
C LEU A 110 8.96 -1.00 -3.67
N GLY A 111 9.65 -1.76 -2.83
CA GLY A 111 10.88 -1.32 -2.19
C GLY A 111 11.55 -2.42 -1.40
#